data_AF-A0A1H8YXX0-F1
#
_entry.id   AF-A0A1H8YXX0-F1
#
_cell.length_a   1.000
_cell.length_b   1.000
_cell.length_c   1.000
_cell.angle_alpha   90.00
_cell.angle_beta   90.00
_cell.angle_gamma   90.00
#
_symmetry.space_group_name_H-M   'P 1'
#
loop_
_entity.id
_entity.type
_entity.pdbx_description
1 polymer ?
#
loop_
_entity_poly.entity_id
_entity_poly.type
_entity_poly.pdbx_seq_one_letter_code
_entity_poly.pdbx_strand_id
1 'polypeptide(L)'
;MTAQNNQAEKMDFFIPLVDAYQRLGTGGQADLRRVKNLDAVADLPAYYRWLGNRKPSLALQRFAFLLPYLGRHIPGLAPGRALRKGRINEMRMFQVLRSHSPRDLEQLRRLFQQAGSPGMDANKLGRSLHFWGRSAKQDLLRDFLVTEIDVPSNASEAADLSDDQG
;
A
#
# COMPACT_ATOMS: atom_id res chain seq x y z
N MET A 1 -6.33 30.08 6.19
CA MET A 1 -6.23 29.06 5.11
C MET A 1 -5.06 28.08 5.34
N THR A 2 -4.72 27.72 6.59
CA THR A 2 -3.42 27.08 6.91
C THR A 2 -3.55 25.64 7.42
N ALA A 3 -4.76 25.18 7.79
CA ALA A 3 -4.97 23.83 8.34
C ALA A 3 -5.13 22.75 7.25
N GLN A 4 -5.73 23.08 6.11
CA GLN A 4 -5.93 22.13 4.99
C GLN A 4 -4.62 21.76 4.28
N ASN A 5 -3.67 22.70 4.14
CA ASN A 5 -2.35 22.42 3.54
C ASN A 5 -1.52 21.43 4.37
N ASN A 6 -1.58 21.52 5.71
CA ASN A 6 -0.82 20.63 6.60
C ASN A 6 -1.40 19.19 6.66
N GLN A 7 -2.70 19.03 6.42
CA GLN A 7 -3.34 17.71 6.35
C GLN A 7 -3.08 17.03 5.01
N ALA A 8 -3.11 17.78 3.90
CA ALA A 8 -2.76 17.28 2.57
C ALA A 8 -1.28 16.83 2.50
N GLU A 9 -0.34 17.62 3.03
CA GLU A 9 1.08 17.23 3.08
C GLU A 9 1.33 15.95 3.91
N LYS A 10 0.60 15.76 5.02
CA LYS A 10 0.64 14.51 5.79
C LYS A 10 -0.08 13.35 5.08
N MET A 11 -1.05 13.63 4.21
CA MET A 11 -1.74 12.60 3.44
C MET A 11 -0.83 11.99 2.39
N ASP A 12 0.12 12.75 1.83
CA ASP A 12 0.95 12.33 0.70
C ASP A 12 2.40 11.96 1.01
N PHE A 13 2.75 11.76 2.29
CA PHE A 13 4.12 11.48 2.72
C PHE A 13 4.82 10.32 1.98
N PHE A 14 4.09 9.27 1.58
CA PHE A 14 4.69 8.07 0.99
C PHE A 14 4.79 8.13 -0.54
N ILE A 15 4.06 9.00 -1.22
CA ILE A 15 4.16 9.13 -2.69
C ILE A 15 5.57 9.55 -3.13
N PRO A 16 6.19 10.61 -2.58
CA PRO A 16 7.55 11.01 -2.94
C PRO A 16 8.61 9.93 -2.68
N LEU A 17 8.33 8.97 -1.79
CA LEU A 17 9.22 7.84 -1.52
C LEU A 17 9.18 6.78 -2.62
N VAL A 18 8.06 6.64 -3.32
CA VAL A 18 7.97 5.80 -4.52
C VAL A 18 8.83 6.40 -5.63
N ASP A 19 8.75 7.72 -5.83
CA ASP A 19 9.59 8.41 -6.83
C ASP A 19 11.08 8.32 -6.47
N ALA A 20 11.43 8.49 -5.19
CA ALA A 20 12.80 8.35 -4.72
C ALA A 20 13.36 6.94 -5.00
N TYR A 21 12.54 5.90 -4.90
CA TYR A 21 12.94 4.53 -5.26
C TYR A 21 13.20 4.38 -6.76
N GLN A 22 12.39 5.02 -7.61
CA GLN A 22 12.64 5.02 -9.05
C GLN A 22 13.97 5.68 -9.41
N ARG A 23 14.38 6.72 -8.66
CA ARG A 23 15.65 7.45 -8.87
C ARG A 23 16.91 6.72 -8.37
N LEU A 24 16.78 5.61 -7.62
CA LEU A 24 17.94 4.82 -7.15
C LEU A 24 18.73 4.15 -8.29
N GLY A 25 18.15 4.07 -9.49
CA GLY A 25 18.69 3.28 -10.59
C GLY A 25 18.57 1.77 -10.35
N THR A 26 18.94 0.98 -11.36
CA THR A 26 18.74 -0.47 -11.36
C THR A 26 19.48 -1.20 -10.24
N GLY A 27 20.68 -0.74 -9.88
CA GLY A 27 21.50 -1.30 -8.80
C GLY A 27 20.84 -1.15 -7.43
N GLY A 28 20.50 0.09 -7.02
CA GLY A 28 19.87 0.33 -5.72
C GLY A 28 18.48 -0.29 -5.61
N GLN A 29 17.72 -0.32 -6.71
CA GLN A 29 16.45 -1.05 -6.75
C GLN A 29 16.65 -2.57 -6.60
N ALA A 30 17.69 -3.14 -7.20
CA ALA A 30 18.02 -4.55 -7.08
C ALA A 30 18.45 -4.92 -5.65
N ASP A 31 19.21 -4.07 -4.97
CA ASP A 31 19.61 -4.28 -3.57
C ASP A 31 18.38 -4.41 -2.66
N LEU A 32 17.47 -3.42 -2.70
CA LEU A 32 16.22 -3.45 -1.94
C LEU A 32 15.32 -4.63 -2.33
N ARG A 33 15.28 -5.00 -3.61
CA ARG A 33 14.47 -6.13 -4.10
C ARG A 33 15.01 -7.49 -3.65
N ARG A 34 16.32 -7.64 -3.45
CA ARG A 34 17.00 -8.90 -3.10
C ARG A 34 17.11 -9.15 -1.60
N VAL A 35 16.93 -8.13 -0.76
CA VAL A 35 16.95 -8.28 0.69
C VAL A 35 16.01 -9.40 1.12
N LYS A 36 16.46 -10.32 1.98
CA LYS A 36 15.65 -11.50 2.36
C LYS A 36 14.69 -11.20 3.50
N ASN A 37 15.19 -10.51 4.53
CA ASN A 37 14.49 -10.30 5.79
C ASN A 37 14.36 -8.79 6.06
N LEU A 38 13.36 -8.40 6.85
CA LEU A 38 13.09 -7.00 7.14
C LEU A 38 14.27 -6.30 7.82
N ASP A 39 14.91 -6.97 8.77
CA ASP A 39 15.96 -6.37 9.60
C ASP A 39 17.20 -5.98 8.78
N ALA A 40 17.53 -6.78 7.76
CA ALA A 40 18.66 -6.55 6.86
C ALA A 40 18.48 -5.34 5.92
N VAL A 41 17.29 -4.72 5.88
CA VAL A 41 17.07 -3.49 5.09
C VAL A 41 17.93 -2.34 5.62
N ALA A 42 18.09 -2.25 6.93
CA ALA A 42 18.88 -1.20 7.57
C ALA A 42 20.38 -1.33 7.26
N ASP A 43 20.85 -2.48 6.80
CA ASP A 43 22.26 -2.70 6.45
C ASP A 43 22.60 -2.30 5.01
N LEU A 44 21.60 -1.92 4.21
CA LEU A 44 21.78 -1.64 2.78
C LEU A 44 22.17 -0.17 2.53
N PRO A 45 23.26 0.11 1.80
CA PRO A 45 23.56 1.47 1.34
C PRO A 45 22.42 2.08 0.50
N ALA A 46 21.74 1.25 -0.30
CA ALA A 46 20.58 1.66 -1.10
C ALA A 46 19.42 2.19 -0.24
N TYR A 47 19.23 1.67 0.98
CA TYR A 47 18.20 2.14 1.90
C TYR A 47 18.47 3.57 2.37
N TYR A 48 19.71 3.89 2.75
CA TYR A 48 20.07 5.25 3.16
C TYR A 48 20.06 6.25 2.00
N ARG A 49 20.50 5.83 0.81
CA ARG A 49 20.36 6.64 -0.42
C ARG A 49 18.90 6.93 -0.73
N TRP A 50 18.02 5.96 -0.54
CA TRP A 50 16.58 6.09 -0.76
C TRP A 50 15.92 7.03 0.26
N LEU A 51 16.31 6.94 1.52
CA LEU A 51 15.82 7.84 2.58
C LEU A 51 16.16 9.31 2.27
N GLY A 52 17.34 9.56 1.72
CA GLY A 52 17.90 10.90 1.59
C GLY A 52 18.11 11.52 2.97
N ASN A 53 17.60 12.73 3.17
CA ASN A 53 17.73 13.45 4.46
C ASN A 53 16.72 13.00 5.53
N ARG A 54 15.88 12.00 5.25
CA ARG A 54 14.87 11.52 6.19
C ARG A 54 15.52 10.64 7.26
N LYS A 55 15.10 10.82 8.52
CA LYS A 55 15.55 9.94 9.61
C LYS A 55 15.06 8.51 9.40
N PRO A 56 15.93 7.49 9.53
CA PRO A 56 15.50 6.09 9.53
C PRO A 56 14.42 5.85 10.58
N SER A 57 13.44 5.03 10.25
CA SER A 57 12.41 4.58 11.19
C SER A 57 11.91 3.20 10.78
N LEU A 58 11.32 2.47 11.74
CA LEU A 58 10.76 1.15 11.46
C LEU A 58 9.66 1.21 10.38
N ALA A 59 8.88 2.29 10.34
CA ALA A 59 7.87 2.52 9.31
C ALA A 59 8.49 2.60 7.90
N LEU A 60 9.58 3.37 7.76
CA LEU A 60 10.29 3.52 6.48
C LEU A 60 11.01 2.24 6.08
N GLN A 61 11.54 1.48 7.05
CA GLN A 61 12.15 0.19 6.82
C GLN A 61 11.14 -0.83 6.29
N ARG A 62 9.96 -0.91 6.92
CA ARG A 62 8.83 -1.75 6.45
C ARG A 62 8.37 -1.35 5.06
N PHE A 63 8.24 -0.05 4.81
CA PHE A 63 7.85 0.46 3.50
C PHE A 63 8.90 0.10 2.44
N ALA A 64 10.19 0.35 2.69
CA ALA A 64 11.28 -0.03 1.79
C ALA A 64 11.33 -1.54 1.49
N PHE A 65 11.00 -2.37 2.48
CA PHE A 65 10.96 -3.83 2.33
C PHE A 65 9.87 -4.31 1.35
N LEU A 66 8.73 -3.61 1.29
CA LEU A 66 7.59 -3.95 0.42
C LEU A 66 7.57 -3.14 -0.89
N LEU A 67 8.26 -2.01 -0.92
CA LEU A 67 8.27 -1.05 -2.02
C LEU A 67 8.59 -1.66 -3.40
N PRO A 68 9.55 -2.59 -3.54
CA PRO A 68 9.84 -3.22 -4.84
C PRO A 68 8.65 -3.98 -5.45
N TYR A 69 7.64 -4.30 -4.65
CA TYR A 69 6.46 -5.09 -5.04
C TYR A 69 5.16 -4.30 -4.95
N LEU A 70 5.23 -2.99 -4.74
CA LEU A 70 4.07 -2.10 -4.72
C LEU A 70 3.38 -2.04 -6.08
N GLY A 71 4.16 -2.05 -7.16
CA GLY A 71 3.68 -1.77 -8.51
C GLY A 71 3.53 -0.26 -8.77
N ARG A 72 2.63 0.11 -9.68
CA ARG A 72 2.30 1.53 -9.94
C ARG A 72 1.50 2.11 -8.78
N HIS A 73 1.77 3.36 -8.41
CA HIS A 73 0.89 4.09 -7.50
C HIS A 73 -0.47 4.31 -8.15
N ILE A 74 -1.54 3.81 -7.52
CA ILE A 74 -2.93 3.99 -7.96
C ILE A 74 -3.70 4.66 -6.82
N PRO A 75 -4.01 5.96 -6.91
CA PRO A 75 -4.74 6.69 -5.88
C PRO A 75 -6.05 5.99 -5.51
N GLY A 76 -6.33 5.87 -4.21
CA GLY A 76 -7.57 5.29 -3.71
C GLY A 76 -7.62 3.76 -3.68
N LEU A 77 -6.79 3.04 -4.44
CA LEU A 77 -6.79 1.58 -4.46
C LEU A 77 -6.11 1.01 -3.20
N ALA A 78 -6.91 0.49 -2.26
CA ALA A 78 -6.40 -0.05 -1.01
C ALA A 78 -5.55 -1.33 -1.21
N PRO A 79 -4.53 -1.59 -0.37
CA PRO A 79 -3.65 -2.76 -0.51
C PRO A 79 -4.38 -4.10 -0.50
N GLY A 80 -5.41 -4.25 0.35
CA GLY A 80 -6.21 -5.48 0.42
C GLY A 80 -6.95 -5.76 -0.89
N ARG A 81 -7.55 -4.72 -1.49
CA ARG A 81 -8.21 -4.82 -2.80
C ARG A 81 -7.22 -5.15 -3.93
N ALA A 82 -6.03 -4.57 -3.89
CA ALA A 82 -4.98 -4.86 -4.86
C ALA A 82 -4.54 -6.34 -4.81
N LEU A 83 -4.37 -6.90 -3.60
CA LEU A 83 -4.08 -8.33 -3.42
C LEU A 83 -5.21 -9.24 -3.91
N ARG A 84 -6.48 -8.85 -3.69
CA ARG A 84 -7.62 -9.59 -4.24
C ARG A 84 -7.60 -9.62 -5.76
N LYS A 85 -7.32 -8.49 -6.42
CA LYS A 85 -7.15 -8.41 -7.88
C LYS A 85 -6.03 -9.34 -8.37
N GLY A 86 -4.97 -9.49 -7.58
CA GLY A 86 -3.87 -10.45 -7.80
C GLY A 86 -4.19 -11.92 -7.50
N ARG A 87 -5.47 -12.28 -7.26
CA ARG A 87 -5.95 -13.65 -7.01
C ARG A 87 -5.23 -14.36 -5.86
N ILE A 88 -4.86 -13.61 -4.83
CA ILE A 88 -4.30 -14.19 -3.61
C ILE A 88 -5.38 -15.02 -2.90
N ASN A 89 -5.00 -16.21 -2.43
CA ASN A 89 -5.90 -17.06 -1.66
C ASN A 89 -6.18 -16.44 -0.29
N GLU A 90 -7.45 -16.36 0.09
CA GLU A 90 -7.93 -15.78 1.36
C GLU A 90 -7.24 -16.37 2.59
N MET A 91 -6.99 -17.68 2.62
CA MET A 91 -6.31 -18.33 3.74
C MET A 91 -4.90 -17.77 3.97
N ARG A 92 -4.22 -17.31 2.91
CA ARG A 92 -2.91 -16.66 3.03
C ARG A 92 -3.00 -15.27 3.68
N MET A 93 -4.12 -14.57 3.51
CA MET A 93 -4.37 -13.31 4.22
C MET A 93 -4.57 -13.56 5.71
N PHE A 94 -5.29 -14.62 6.08
CA PHE A 94 -5.44 -15.02 7.48
C PHE A 94 -4.11 -15.45 8.13
N GLN A 95 -3.18 -16.03 7.36
CA GLN A 95 -1.83 -16.32 7.84
C GLN A 95 -1.06 -15.04 8.21
N VAL A 96 -1.16 -13.98 7.40
CA VAL A 96 -0.59 -12.66 7.73
C VAL A 96 -1.24 -12.07 8.97
N LEU A 97 -2.57 -12.17 9.10
CA LEU A 97 -3.30 -11.67 10.26
C LEU A 97 -2.82 -12.32 11.58
N ARG A 98 -2.62 -13.64 11.58
CA ARG A 98 -2.27 -14.43 12.77
C ARG A 98 -0.77 -14.44 13.11
N SER A 99 0.09 -14.06 12.17
CA SER A 99 1.53 -14.04 12.38
C SER A 99 1.99 -12.76 13.07
N HIS A 100 3.21 -12.76 13.60
CA HIS A 100 3.84 -11.64 14.30
C HIS A 100 5.03 -11.10 13.51
N SER A 101 5.41 -9.86 13.78
CA SER A 101 6.60 -9.24 13.20
C SER A 101 7.87 -10.00 13.58
N PRO A 102 8.83 -10.21 12.65
CA PRO A 102 8.85 -9.72 11.26
C PRO A 102 8.19 -10.69 10.24
N ARG A 103 7.78 -11.88 10.67
CA ARG A 103 7.30 -12.96 9.79
C ARG A 103 6.03 -12.59 9.02
N ASP A 104 5.16 -11.79 9.64
CA ASP A 104 3.94 -11.26 9.01
C ASP A 104 4.23 -10.41 7.77
N LEU A 105 5.24 -9.55 7.82
CA LEU A 105 5.67 -8.67 6.74
C LEU A 105 6.41 -9.44 5.65
N GLU A 106 7.22 -10.44 6.02
CA GLU A 106 7.82 -11.37 5.06
C GLU A 106 6.76 -12.20 4.31
N GLN A 107 5.72 -12.65 5.03
CA GLN A 107 4.56 -13.29 4.40
C GLN A 107 3.85 -12.32 3.47
N LEU A 108 3.55 -11.11 3.93
CA LEU A 108 2.89 -10.08 3.11
C LEU A 108 3.66 -9.77 1.83
N ARG A 109 4.99 -9.67 1.92
CA ARG A 109 5.86 -9.47 0.75
C ARG A 109 5.73 -10.59 -0.28
N ARG A 110 5.67 -11.85 0.17
CA ARG A 110 5.46 -12.99 -0.72
C ARG A 110 4.09 -12.92 -1.41
N LEU A 111 3.07 -12.36 -0.76
CA LEU A 111 1.77 -12.14 -1.39
C LEU A 111 1.84 -11.03 -2.45
N PHE A 112 2.56 -9.94 -2.19
CA PHE A 112 2.75 -8.86 -3.17
C PHE A 112 3.50 -9.38 -4.41
N GLN A 113 4.53 -10.21 -4.20
CA GLN A 113 5.26 -10.91 -5.26
C GLN A 113 4.34 -11.82 -6.08
N GLN A 114 3.56 -12.68 -5.40
CA GLN A 114 2.64 -13.58 -6.09
C GLN A 114 1.58 -12.82 -6.90
N ALA A 115 1.10 -11.70 -6.38
CA ALA A 115 0.12 -10.85 -7.04
C ALA A 115 0.67 -10.09 -8.27
N GLY A 116 1.97 -10.22 -8.57
CA GLY A 116 2.59 -9.61 -9.74
C GLY A 116 2.73 -8.09 -9.64
N SER A 117 2.97 -7.55 -8.43
CA SER A 117 3.06 -6.10 -8.18
C SER A 117 1.79 -5.34 -8.62
N PRO A 118 0.64 -5.58 -7.96
CA PRO A 118 -0.70 -5.26 -8.47
C PRO A 118 -1.02 -3.77 -8.64
N GLY A 119 -0.14 -2.88 -8.15
CA GLY A 119 -0.39 -1.46 -8.07
C GLY A 119 -1.37 -1.12 -6.94
N MET A 120 -1.06 -0.09 -6.16
CA MET A 120 -1.91 0.32 -5.04
C MET A 120 -1.60 1.75 -4.59
N ASP A 121 -2.43 2.27 -3.70
CA ASP A 121 -2.23 3.55 -3.07
C ASP A 121 -1.04 3.47 -2.08
N ALA A 122 0.01 4.23 -2.37
CA ALA A 122 1.25 4.22 -1.62
C ALA A 122 1.09 4.80 -0.22
N ASN A 123 0.20 5.78 -0.05
CA ASN A 123 -0.08 6.37 1.26
C ASN A 123 -0.91 5.43 2.12
N LYS A 124 -1.91 4.75 1.54
CA LYS A 124 -2.67 3.74 2.28
C LYS A 124 -1.76 2.61 2.76
N LEU A 125 -0.86 2.12 1.89
CA LEU A 125 0.15 1.13 2.27
C LEU A 125 1.07 1.68 3.37
N GLY A 126 1.70 2.83 3.14
CA GLY A 126 2.65 3.42 4.06
C GLY A 126 2.06 3.70 5.44
N ARG A 127 0.82 4.21 5.51
CA ARG A 127 0.09 4.42 6.77
C ARG A 127 -0.18 3.10 7.49
N SER A 128 -0.61 2.07 6.77
CA SER A 128 -0.80 0.73 7.33
C SER A 128 0.50 0.19 7.93
N LEU A 129 1.64 0.38 7.25
CA LEU A 129 2.96 -0.08 7.72
C LEU A 129 3.53 0.77 8.86
N HIS A 130 3.20 2.06 8.90
CA HIS A 130 3.57 2.97 9.99
C HIS A 130 2.93 2.51 11.31
N PHE A 131 1.63 2.21 11.29
CA PHE A 131 0.87 1.71 12.44
C PHE A 131 0.72 0.18 12.42
N TRP A 132 1.69 -0.53 11.84
CA TRP A 132 1.56 -1.98 11.63
C TRP A 132 1.35 -2.71 12.96
N GLY A 133 0.24 -3.44 13.03
CA GLY A 133 -0.24 -4.11 14.23
C GLY A 133 -1.55 -4.84 13.95
N ARG A 134 -2.26 -5.27 14.98
CA ARG A 134 -3.51 -6.04 14.82
C ARG A 134 -4.57 -5.29 14.02
N SER A 135 -4.82 -4.01 14.31
CA SER A 135 -5.81 -3.20 13.57
C SER A 135 -5.45 -3.07 12.11
N ALA A 136 -4.20 -2.68 11.79
CA ALA A 136 -3.75 -2.52 10.40
C ALA A 136 -3.91 -3.81 9.57
N LYS A 137 -3.66 -4.98 10.18
CA LYS A 137 -3.89 -6.29 9.55
C LYS A 137 -5.38 -6.60 9.36
N GLN A 138 -6.22 -6.24 10.32
CA GLN A 138 -7.67 -6.40 10.20
C GLN A 138 -8.24 -5.49 9.11
N ASP A 139 -7.75 -4.25 9.00
CA ASP A 139 -8.17 -3.32 7.94
C ASP A 139 -7.71 -3.82 6.56
N LEU A 140 -6.47 -4.32 6.46
CA LEU A 140 -5.97 -4.99 5.24
C LEU A 140 -6.87 -6.17 4.84
N LEU A 141 -7.26 -7.01 5.80
CA LEU A 141 -8.15 -8.14 5.55
C LEU A 141 -9.57 -7.68 5.20
N ARG A 142 -10.10 -6.65 5.87
CA ARG A 142 -11.39 -6.06 5.55
C ARG A 142 -11.41 -5.55 4.10
N ASP A 143 -10.40 -4.78 3.69
CA ASP A 143 -10.27 -4.30 2.32
C ASP A 143 -10.16 -5.45 1.31
N PHE A 144 -9.50 -6.56 1.70
CA PHE A 144 -9.38 -7.76 0.89
C PHE A 144 -10.70 -8.54 0.76
N LEU A 145 -11.54 -8.60 1.80
CA LEU A 145 -12.79 -9.36 1.81
C LEU A 145 -13.98 -8.56 1.28
N VAL A 146 -14.02 -7.25 1.53
CA VAL A 146 -15.11 -6.37 1.09
C VAL A 146 -15.07 -6.29 -0.42
N THR A 147 -15.86 -7.14 -1.08
CA THR A 147 -16.33 -6.92 -2.44
C THR A 147 -16.95 -5.54 -2.49
N GLU A 148 -16.81 -4.83 -3.60
CA GLU A 148 -17.55 -3.58 -3.79
C GLU A 148 -19.00 -3.88 -3.39
N ILE A 149 -19.44 -3.32 -2.26
CA ILE A 149 -20.86 -3.04 -2.12
C ILE A 149 -21.03 -2.06 -3.27
N ASP A 150 -21.60 -2.55 -4.36
CA ASP A 150 -22.27 -1.70 -5.33
C ASP A 150 -23.16 -0.83 -4.46
N VAL A 151 -22.72 0.39 -4.19
CA VAL A 151 -23.66 1.43 -3.82
C VAL A 151 -24.31 1.69 -5.17
N PRO A 152 -25.54 1.21 -5.43
CA PRO A 152 -26.24 1.63 -6.62
C PRO A 152 -26.22 3.15 -6.59
N SER A 153 -25.60 3.73 -7.61
CA SER A 153 -25.62 5.16 -7.85
C SER A 153 -27.06 5.54 -8.21
N ASN A 154 -27.94 5.59 -7.21
CA ASN A 154 -29.27 6.15 -7.34
C ASN A 154 -29.15 7.66 -7.36
N ALA A 155 -28.89 8.23 -8.54
CA ALA A 155 -29.26 9.59 -8.92
C ALA A 155 -29.17 9.82 -10.44
N SER A 156 -29.46 8.80 -11.27
CA SER A 156 -29.91 8.99 -12.66
C SER A 156 -31.41 8.77 -12.77
N GLU A 157 -32.15 9.18 -11.74
CA GLU A 157 -33.61 9.12 -11.64
C GLU A 157 -34.13 10.54 -11.29
N ALA A 158 -33.88 11.48 -12.20
CA ALA A 158 -34.41 12.85 -12.13
C ALA A 158 -34.53 13.50 -13.52
N ALA A 159 -34.69 12.70 -14.58
CA ALA A 159 -34.74 13.21 -15.96
C ALA A 159 -35.87 12.65 -16.82
N ASP A 160 -36.82 11.87 -16.25
CA ASP A 160 -37.85 11.18 -17.05
C ASP A 160 -39.29 11.43 -16.57
N LEU A 161 -39.53 12.57 -15.91
CA LEU A 161 -40.87 13.03 -15.49
C LEU A 161 -41.21 14.41 -16.05
N SER A 162 -40.74 14.70 -17.26
CA SER A 162 -41.19 15.84 -18.05
C SER A 162 -41.42 15.38 -19.48
N ASP A 163 -42.57 14.76 -19.75
CA ASP A 163 -43.24 14.75 -21.06
C ASP A 163 -44.50 13.87 -20.97
N ASP A 164 -45.55 14.36 -20.29
CA ASP A 164 -46.93 14.03 -20.65
C ASP A 164 -47.92 14.99 -19.96
N GLN A 165 -48.04 16.20 -20.50
CA GLN A 165 -49.24 17.05 -20.39
C GLN A 165 -49.33 17.88 -21.68
N GLY A 166 -49.95 17.29 -22.70
CA GLY A 166 -50.36 17.94 -23.94
C GLY A 166 -51.73 17.44 -24.36
#